data_AF-A0A9P9MKH1-F1
#
_entry.id   AF-A0A9P9MKH1-F1
#
_cell.length_a   1.000
_cell.length_b   1.000
_cell.length_c   1.000
_cell.angle_alpha   90.00
_cell.angle_beta   90.00
_cell.angle_gamma   90.00
#
_symmetry.space_group_name_H-M   'P 1'
#
loop_
_entity.id
_entity.type
_entity.pdbx_description
1 polymer ?
#
loop_
_entity_poly.entity_id
_entity_poly.type
_entity_poly.pdbx_seq_one_letter_code
_entity_poly.pdbx_strand_id
1 'polypeptide(L)'
;MCFGKKGRVGAQFPNVEPALVPTTRKDAITQQPITSPLPKRPYTYESLENGFIRLLKIQPAAGQNTPLRATLVHEKLVETGESQRPTYEALSYCWGANVFSQKLYLPTGVLNITNDLASALIRLRRIDAERILWVDQCCINQKNGEEIERQVSMMDQIYKNAVSTIIWLGEETAHTRQALDAIQIAADRYGFQSTKVREIYDRPWFTRVWV
;
A
#
# COMPACT_ATOMS: atom_id res chain seq x y z
N MET A 1 -9.74 15.22 -67.43
CA MET A 1 -9.51 16.64 -67.10
C MET A 1 -8.75 16.68 -65.77
N CYS A 2 -7.42 16.73 -65.75
CA CYS A 2 -6.53 17.89 -65.97
C CYS A 2 -6.44 18.86 -64.76
N PHE A 3 -5.26 18.80 -64.12
CA PHE A 3 -4.53 19.82 -63.34
C PHE A 3 -5.14 20.35 -62.02
N GLY A 4 -4.36 20.62 -60.95
CA GLY A 4 -2.91 20.72 -60.88
C GLY A 4 -2.33 20.94 -59.48
N LYS A 5 -1.01 20.81 -59.43
CA LYS A 5 -0.11 21.16 -58.31
C LYS A 5 -0.18 22.66 -58.00
N LYS A 6 -0.07 23.02 -56.71
CA LYS A 6 0.51 24.25 -56.10
C LYS A 6 0.48 24.01 -54.58
N GLY A 7 1.44 24.36 -53.74
CA GLY A 7 2.72 25.05 -53.82
C GLY A 7 3.24 25.12 -52.37
N ARG A 8 4.53 24.84 -52.14
CA ARG A 8 5.18 25.04 -50.85
C ARG A 8 5.19 26.54 -50.54
N VAL A 9 4.59 26.95 -49.44
CA VAL A 9 4.79 28.27 -48.84
C VAL A 9 5.63 28.08 -47.60
N GLY A 10 6.84 28.66 -47.60
CA GLY A 10 7.71 28.70 -46.44
C GLY A 10 7.12 29.62 -45.38
N ALA A 11 6.90 29.08 -44.19
CA ALA A 11 6.60 29.89 -43.02
C ALA A 11 7.93 30.43 -42.46
N GLN A 12 8.14 31.74 -42.57
CA GLN A 12 9.11 32.47 -41.76
C GLN A 12 8.59 32.47 -40.31
N PHE A 13 9.33 31.82 -39.42
CA PHE A 13 9.13 31.95 -37.99
C PHE A 13 9.76 33.27 -37.52
N PRO A 14 9.07 34.09 -36.70
CA PRO A 14 9.68 35.28 -36.13
C PRO A 14 10.78 34.90 -35.15
N ASN A 15 11.87 35.66 -35.20
CA ASN A 15 13.05 35.54 -34.35
C ASN A 15 12.62 35.71 -32.87
N VAL A 16 12.72 34.64 -32.08
CA VAL A 16 12.50 34.68 -30.62
C VAL A 16 13.86 34.88 -29.96
N GLU A 17 14.02 36.03 -29.33
CA GLU A 17 15.16 36.41 -28.50
C GLU A 17 15.38 35.36 -27.39
N PRO A 18 16.62 34.96 -27.04
CA PRO A 18 16.85 33.90 -26.08
C PRO A 18 16.45 34.36 -24.67
N ALA A 19 15.37 33.80 -24.15
CA ALA A 19 14.97 33.97 -22.77
C ALA A 19 16.10 33.51 -21.84
N LEU A 20 16.57 34.43 -20.99
CA LEU A 20 17.52 34.19 -19.92
C LEU A 20 17.06 32.99 -19.08
N VAL A 21 17.91 31.97 -18.99
CA VAL A 21 17.71 30.77 -18.18
C VAL A 21 17.67 31.18 -16.70
N PRO A 22 16.56 30.98 -15.96
CA PRO A 22 16.56 31.16 -14.53
C PRO A 22 17.28 29.96 -13.91
N THR A 23 18.46 30.25 -13.37
CA THR A 23 19.29 29.36 -12.57
C THR A 23 18.47 28.65 -11.51
N THR A 24 18.65 27.33 -11.45
CA THR A 24 18.08 26.34 -10.54
C THR A 24 17.83 26.88 -9.13
N ARG A 25 16.58 27.19 -8.78
CA ARG A 25 16.15 27.22 -7.39
C ARG A 25 15.76 25.78 -7.04
N LYS A 26 16.68 25.09 -6.38
CA LYS A 26 16.34 23.88 -5.61
C LYS A 26 15.38 24.35 -4.53
N ASP A 27 14.09 24.29 -4.81
CA ASP A 27 13.08 24.47 -3.77
C ASP A 27 13.25 23.33 -2.80
N ALA A 28 13.88 23.66 -1.68
CA ALA A 28 14.01 22.81 -0.52
C ALA A 28 12.59 22.48 -0.07
N ILE A 29 12.14 21.27 -0.39
CA ILE A 29 11.07 20.63 0.36
C ILE A 29 11.62 20.53 1.77
N THR A 30 11.11 21.38 2.65
CA THR A 30 11.34 21.33 4.09
C THR A 30 10.85 19.98 4.59
N GLN A 31 11.71 18.97 4.56
CA GLN A 31 11.57 17.79 5.39
C GLN A 31 11.78 18.28 6.82
N GLN A 32 10.69 18.55 7.53
CA GLN A 32 10.79 18.65 8.98
C GLN A 32 11.26 17.26 9.48
N PRO A 33 12.40 17.18 10.19
CA PRO A 33 12.85 15.91 10.70
C PRO A 33 11.82 15.44 11.74
N ILE A 34 11.31 14.23 11.55
CA ILE A 34 10.31 13.58 12.42
C ILE A 34 11.01 13.23 13.74
N THR A 35 11.19 14.21 14.63
CA THR A 35 11.94 14.11 15.89
C THR A 35 11.03 14.04 17.12
N SER A 36 9.72 13.82 16.94
CA SER A 36 8.85 13.57 18.10
C SER A 36 9.32 12.30 18.83
N PRO A 37 9.49 12.35 20.16
CA PRO A 37 9.95 11.19 20.91
C PRO A 37 9.02 10.01 20.68
N LEU A 38 9.59 8.81 20.57
CA LEU A 38 8.80 7.60 20.42
C LEU A 38 7.92 7.40 21.66
N PRO A 39 6.61 7.17 21.51
CA PRO A 39 5.75 6.86 22.63
C PRO A 39 6.23 5.56 23.31
N LYS A 40 6.01 5.48 24.62
CA LYS A 40 6.38 4.30 25.43
C LYS A 40 5.16 3.50 25.90
N ARG A 41 4.00 4.14 26.01
CA ARG A 41 2.77 3.51 26.49
C ARG A 41 2.11 2.67 25.40
N PRO A 42 1.39 1.59 25.75
CA PRO A 42 0.56 0.86 24.79
C PRO A 42 -0.48 1.78 24.14
N TYR A 43 -0.77 1.53 22.86
CA TYR A 43 -1.87 2.19 22.16
C TYR A 43 -3.23 1.66 22.66
N THR A 44 -4.19 2.58 22.79
CA THR A 44 -5.59 2.27 23.11
C THR A 44 -6.45 2.69 21.93
N TYR A 45 -7.27 1.78 21.43
CA TYR A 45 -8.20 2.04 20.35
C TYR A 45 -9.34 2.98 20.80
N GLU A 46 -9.64 3.97 19.97
CA GLU A 46 -10.87 4.76 20.08
C GLU A 46 -12.04 3.99 19.47
N SER A 47 -13.24 4.06 20.05
CA SER A 47 -14.39 3.31 19.53
C SER A 47 -14.74 3.72 18.10
N LEU A 48 -15.08 2.75 17.26
CA LEU A 48 -15.58 2.99 15.90
C LEU A 48 -17.09 3.16 15.89
N GLU A 49 -17.56 4.23 15.25
CA GLU A 49 -18.95 4.40 14.86
C GLU A 49 -19.41 3.32 13.87
N ASN A 50 -20.73 3.11 13.77
CA ASN A 50 -21.27 2.11 12.85
C ASN A 50 -21.00 2.50 11.39
N GLY A 51 -20.55 1.54 10.58
CA GLY A 51 -20.16 1.78 9.19
C GLY A 51 -18.83 2.50 8.99
N PHE A 52 -18.06 2.76 10.06
CA PHE A 52 -16.70 3.30 9.95
C PHE A 52 -15.66 2.19 10.00
N ILE A 53 -14.53 2.46 9.35
CA ILE A 53 -13.32 1.64 9.38
C ILE A 53 -12.14 2.49 9.85
N ARG A 54 -11.09 1.85 10.34
CA ARG A 54 -9.80 2.53 10.53
C ARG A 54 -8.92 2.34 9.31
N LEU A 55 -8.18 3.37 8.94
CA LEU A 55 -7.13 3.31 7.94
C LEU A 55 -5.79 3.66 8.57
N LEU A 56 -4.78 2.87 8.23
CA LEU A 56 -3.39 3.06 8.64
C LEU A 56 -2.65 3.95 7.64
N LYS A 57 -2.30 5.16 8.06
CA LYS A 57 -1.45 6.08 7.29
C LYS A 57 -0.01 5.93 7.72
N ILE A 58 0.77 5.18 6.95
CA ILE A 58 2.20 4.93 7.21
C ILE A 58 2.99 6.15 6.78
N GLN A 59 3.86 6.65 7.66
CA GLN A 59 4.73 7.78 7.39
C GLN A 59 5.90 7.39 6.48
N PRO A 60 6.35 8.29 5.58
CA PRO A 60 7.50 8.02 4.72
C PRO A 60 8.80 7.91 5.52
N ALA A 61 9.74 7.10 5.02
CA ALA A 61 11.12 7.08 5.51
C ALA A 61 12.08 6.51 4.47
N ALA A 62 13.31 7.04 4.43
CA ALA A 62 14.33 6.63 3.46
C ALA A 62 15.01 5.28 3.78
N GLY A 63 15.06 4.87 5.05
CA GLY A 63 15.80 3.69 5.49
C GLY A 63 14.89 2.59 6.06
N GLN A 64 15.23 1.33 5.83
CA GLN A 64 14.51 0.18 6.42
C GLN A 64 14.69 0.11 7.95
N ASN A 65 15.81 0.64 8.45
CA ASN A 65 16.11 0.69 9.90
C ASN A 65 15.39 1.83 10.63
N THR A 66 14.67 2.70 9.92
CA THR A 66 13.87 3.76 10.56
C THR A 66 12.62 3.14 11.20
N PRO A 67 12.31 3.43 12.47
CA PRO A 67 11.12 2.91 13.15
C PRO A 67 9.84 3.12 12.32
N LEU A 68 8.95 2.12 12.33
CA LEU A 68 7.65 2.24 11.69
C LEU A 68 6.78 3.24 12.46
N ARG A 69 6.43 4.35 11.81
CA ARG A 69 5.50 5.35 12.34
C ARG A 69 4.27 5.42 11.46
N ALA A 70 3.11 5.58 12.08
CA ALA A 70 1.85 5.71 11.37
C ALA A 70 0.84 6.51 12.17
N THR A 71 -0.29 6.82 11.56
CA THR A 71 -1.51 7.26 12.25
C THR A 71 -2.66 6.34 11.88
N LEU A 72 -3.62 6.17 12.79
CA LEU A 72 -4.90 5.52 12.49
C LEU A 72 -5.96 6.62 12.38
N VAL A 73 -6.70 6.62 11.28
CA VAL A 73 -7.80 7.55 11.05
C VAL A 73 -9.10 6.79 10.85
N HIS A 74 -10.20 7.35 11.34
CA HIS A 74 -11.54 6.79 11.12
C HIS A 74 -12.08 7.36 9.82
N GLU A 75 -12.57 6.48 8.95
CA GLU A 75 -13.20 6.85 7.68
C GLU A 75 -14.51 6.08 7.53
N LYS A 76 -15.53 6.75 6.99
CA LYS A 76 -16.81 6.09 6.71
C LYS A 76 -16.65 5.16 5.51
N LEU A 77 -17.09 3.92 5.64
CA LEU A 77 -17.12 3.00 4.52
C LEU A 77 -18.23 3.44 3.56
N VAL A 78 -17.83 3.86 2.38
CA VAL A 78 -18.69 4.31 1.28
C VAL A 78 -19.35 3.09 0.65
N GLU A 79 -20.61 3.18 0.23
CA GLU A 79 -21.26 2.08 -0.48
C GLU A 79 -20.69 1.92 -1.91
N THR A 80 -20.61 0.68 -2.39
CA THR A 80 -20.10 0.41 -3.74
C THR A 80 -20.98 1.10 -4.79
N GLY A 81 -20.42 2.09 -5.49
CA GLY A 81 -21.12 2.84 -6.55
C GLY A 81 -21.31 4.34 -6.27
N GLU A 82 -21.01 4.81 -5.06
CA GLU A 82 -20.99 6.25 -4.79
C GLU A 82 -19.76 6.94 -5.42
N SER A 83 -19.90 8.22 -5.79
CA SER A 83 -18.90 9.00 -6.54
C SER A 83 -17.59 9.29 -5.79
N GLN A 84 -17.44 8.85 -4.54
CA GLN A 84 -16.21 9.06 -3.78
C GLN A 84 -15.19 7.99 -4.15
N ARG A 85 -14.06 8.43 -4.73
CA ARG A 85 -12.97 7.52 -5.04
C ARG A 85 -12.32 7.01 -3.76
N PRO A 86 -12.04 5.71 -3.66
CA PRO A 86 -11.32 5.20 -2.53
C PRO A 86 -9.89 5.72 -2.48
N THR A 87 -9.38 5.89 -1.27
CA THR A 87 -8.09 6.52 -0.98
C THR A 87 -7.08 5.56 -0.35
N TYR A 88 -7.44 4.28 -0.21
CA TYR A 88 -6.62 3.28 0.47
C TYR A 88 -6.45 1.99 -0.32
N GLU A 89 -5.40 1.26 0.00
CA GLU A 89 -5.15 -0.10 -0.47
C GLU A 89 -5.42 -1.09 0.66
N ALA A 90 -5.92 -2.28 0.37
CA ALA A 90 -6.09 -3.33 1.39
C ALA A 90 -4.87 -4.25 1.41
N LEU A 91 -4.32 -4.55 2.59
CA LEU A 91 -3.23 -5.50 2.75
C LEU A 91 -3.78 -6.87 3.15
N SER A 92 -3.59 -7.85 2.28
CA SER A 92 -3.90 -9.25 2.52
C SER A 92 -2.62 -10.02 2.81
N TYR A 93 -2.50 -10.58 4.02
CA TYR A 93 -1.32 -11.33 4.44
C TYR A 93 -1.71 -12.45 5.41
N CYS A 94 -0.83 -13.43 5.58
CA CYS A 94 -1.03 -14.44 6.61
C CYS A 94 -0.55 -13.94 7.96
N TRP A 95 -1.44 -14.02 8.94
CA TRP A 95 -1.05 -13.97 10.33
C TRP A 95 -0.26 -15.26 10.57
N GLY A 96 1.07 -15.14 10.65
CA GLY A 96 1.94 -16.26 10.99
C GLY A 96 1.68 -16.72 12.43
N ALA A 97 2.74 -17.11 13.15
CA ALA A 97 2.62 -17.26 14.59
C ALA A 97 2.14 -15.93 15.21
N ASN A 98 1.14 -15.95 16.10
CA ASN A 98 0.57 -14.79 16.80
C ASN A 98 1.55 -14.18 17.82
N VAL A 99 2.78 -13.91 17.38
CA VAL A 99 3.88 -13.37 18.14
C VAL A 99 4.03 -11.90 17.76
N PHE A 100 3.53 -11.03 18.64
CA PHE A 100 3.55 -9.58 18.46
C PHE A 100 4.88 -8.98 18.95
N SER A 101 5.96 -9.28 18.22
CA SER A 101 7.34 -8.91 18.60
C SER A 101 7.79 -7.55 18.07
N GLN A 102 7.09 -6.98 17.08
CA GLN A 102 7.48 -5.73 16.43
C GLN A 102 6.60 -4.56 16.89
N LYS A 103 7.11 -3.33 16.75
CA LYS A 103 6.46 -2.11 17.25
C LYS A 103 6.10 -1.18 16.10
N LEU A 104 4.84 -0.75 16.11
CA LEU A 104 4.31 0.34 15.29
C LEU A 104 4.02 1.54 16.18
N TYR A 105 4.66 2.67 15.89
CA TYR A 105 4.57 3.88 16.70
C TYR A 105 3.48 4.80 16.17
N LEU A 106 2.44 5.01 16.97
CA LEU A 106 1.33 5.93 16.70
C LEU A 106 1.47 7.17 17.60
N PRO A 107 0.92 8.35 17.26
CA PRO A 107 1.06 9.54 18.09
C PRO A 107 0.65 9.34 19.55
N THR A 108 -0.36 8.49 19.79
CA THR A 108 -0.96 8.27 21.11
C THR A 108 -0.44 7.04 21.84
N GLY A 109 0.38 6.18 21.21
CA GLY A 109 0.90 4.96 21.85
C GLY A 109 1.63 4.01 20.90
N VAL A 110 2.04 2.86 21.44
CA VAL A 110 2.71 1.78 20.70
C VAL A 110 1.73 0.65 20.45
N LEU A 111 1.54 0.30 19.18
CA LEU A 111 0.82 -0.91 18.78
C LEU A 111 1.83 -2.02 18.49
N ASN A 112 1.68 -3.17 19.14
CA ASN A 112 2.51 -4.33 18.84
C ASN A 112 1.93 -5.05 17.64
N ILE A 113 2.79 -5.40 16.68
CA ILE A 113 2.44 -6.07 15.43
C ILE A 113 3.30 -7.32 15.23
N THR A 114 2.86 -8.22 14.35
CA THR A 114 3.63 -9.41 14.00
C THR A 114 4.85 -9.06 13.15
N ASN A 115 5.83 -9.96 13.13
CA ASN A 115 7.02 -9.80 12.29
C ASN A 115 6.69 -9.75 10.79
N ASP A 116 5.74 -10.58 10.33
CA ASP A 116 5.29 -10.60 8.95
C ASP A 116 4.66 -9.26 8.54
N LEU A 117 3.82 -8.69 9.41
CA LEU A 117 3.24 -7.39 9.15
C LEU A 117 4.30 -6.29 9.13
N ALA A 118 5.23 -6.28 10.09
CA ALA A 118 6.29 -5.28 10.11
C ALA A 118 7.13 -5.32 8.81
N SER A 119 7.48 -6.52 8.34
CA SER A 119 8.23 -6.71 7.10
C SER A 119 7.46 -6.17 5.89
N ALA A 120 6.17 -6.51 5.79
CA ALA A 120 5.28 -5.98 4.76
C ALA A 120 5.21 -4.45 4.80
N LEU A 121 4.98 -3.85 5.98
CA LEU A 121 4.88 -2.40 6.13
C LEU A 121 6.20 -1.69 5.79
N ILE A 122 7.36 -2.24 6.18
CA ILE A 122 8.68 -1.69 5.81
C ILE A 122 8.86 -1.71 4.29
N ARG A 123 8.44 -2.80 3.62
CA ARG A 123 8.55 -2.94 2.17
C ARG A 123 7.58 -2.05 1.39
N LEU A 124 6.39 -1.81 1.96
CA LEU A 124 5.35 -0.99 1.37
C LEU A 124 5.52 0.51 1.66
N ARG A 125 6.26 0.87 2.71
CA ARG A 125 6.56 2.26 3.08
C ARG A 125 7.30 2.97 1.95
N ARG A 126 6.76 4.12 1.54
CA ARG A 126 7.39 4.98 0.53
C ARG A 126 8.44 5.89 1.18
N ILE A 127 9.34 6.42 0.37
CA ILE A 127 10.44 7.27 0.84
C ILE A 127 9.98 8.73 1.04
N ASP A 128 9.00 9.16 0.25
CA ASP A 128 8.63 10.55 0.02
C ASP A 128 7.17 10.88 0.32
N ALA A 129 6.29 9.89 0.37
CA ALA A 129 4.86 10.07 0.59
C ALA A 129 4.28 9.12 1.63
N GLU A 130 3.20 9.53 2.27
CA GLU A 130 2.41 8.61 3.08
C GLU A 130 1.76 7.52 2.21
N ARG A 131 1.49 6.38 2.83
CA ARG A 131 0.71 5.30 2.22
C ARG A 131 -0.44 4.92 3.12
N ILE A 132 -1.64 4.87 2.57
CA ILE A 132 -2.88 4.60 3.30
C ILE A 132 -3.27 3.16 3.05
N LEU A 133 -3.26 2.34 4.10
CA LEU A 133 -3.58 0.93 4.03
C LEU A 133 -4.74 0.60 4.97
N TRP A 134 -5.59 -0.33 4.58
CA TRP A 134 -6.38 -1.11 5.52
C TRP A 134 -5.65 -2.42 5.83
N VAL A 135 -5.41 -2.68 7.11
CA VAL A 135 -4.72 -3.87 7.62
C VAL A 135 -5.49 -4.39 8.82
N ASP A 136 -6.09 -5.57 8.73
CA ASP A 136 -6.95 -6.16 9.78
C ASP A 136 -6.35 -6.11 11.20
N GLN A 137 -5.08 -6.47 11.37
CA GLN A 137 -4.39 -6.49 12.67
C GLN A 137 -4.26 -5.09 13.31
N CYS A 138 -4.18 -4.03 12.50
CA CYS A 138 -4.04 -2.66 12.99
C CYS A 138 -5.34 -1.86 12.96
N CYS A 139 -6.25 -2.18 12.04
CA CYS A 139 -7.44 -1.39 11.80
C CYS A 139 -8.63 -1.88 12.63
N ILE A 140 -8.59 -3.14 13.07
CA ILE A 140 -9.59 -3.75 13.94
C ILE A 140 -8.99 -3.90 15.34
N ASN A 141 -9.74 -3.48 16.35
CA ASN A 141 -9.42 -3.72 17.75
C ASN A 141 -9.64 -5.19 18.09
N GLN A 142 -8.56 -5.97 18.00
CA GLN A 142 -8.55 -7.43 18.23
C GLN A 142 -8.92 -7.85 19.67
N LYS A 143 -9.15 -6.91 20.58
CA LYS A 143 -9.62 -7.16 21.96
C LYS A 143 -11.11 -6.90 22.15
N ASN A 144 -11.80 -6.39 21.12
CA ASN A 144 -13.23 -6.10 21.17
C ASN A 144 -13.98 -7.04 20.21
N GLY A 145 -14.63 -8.07 20.77
CA GLY A 145 -15.36 -9.08 20.00
C GLY A 145 -16.45 -8.49 19.09
N GLU A 146 -17.25 -7.54 19.60
CA GLU A 146 -18.30 -6.88 18.83
C GLU A 146 -17.71 -6.08 17.65
N GLU A 147 -16.55 -5.44 17.86
CA GLU A 147 -15.88 -4.74 16.78
C GLU A 147 -15.34 -5.70 15.72
N ILE A 148 -14.75 -6.83 16.15
CA ILE A 148 -14.26 -7.87 15.23
C ILE A 148 -15.41 -8.37 14.37
N GLU A 149 -16.52 -8.79 14.96
CA GLU A 149 -17.68 -9.31 14.23
C GLU A 149 -18.21 -8.30 13.21
N ARG A 150 -18.36 -7.05 13.63
CA ARG A 150 -18.83 -5.97 12.75
C ARG A 150 -17.84 -5.67 11.61
N GLN A 151 -16.54 -5.66 11.86
CA GLN A 151 -15.55 -5.39 10.81
C GLN A 151 -15.41 -6.58 9.86
N VAL A 152 -15.50 -7.81 10.36
CA VAL A 152 -15.48 -9.04 9.55
C VAL A 152 -16.69 -9.08 8.60
N SER A 153 -17.89 -8.72 9.08
CA SER A 153 -19.08 -8.67 8.21
C SER A 153 -19.01 -7.58 7.13
N MET A 154 -18.13 -6.59 7.30
CA MET A 154 -17.86 -5.54 6.32
C MET A 154 -16.65 -5.83 5.41
N MET A 155 -15.90 -6.93 5.62
CA MET A 155 -14.64 -7.17 4.91
C MET A 155 -14.83 -7.21 3.40
N ASP A 156 -15.91 -7.82 2.90
CA ASP A 156 -16.16 -7.88 1.46
C ASP A 156 -16.24 -6.49 0.84
N GLN A 157 -16.93 -5.55 1.49
CA GLN A 157 -17.05 -4.15 1.07
C GLN A 157 -15.72 -3.41 1.20
N ILE A 158 -14.97 -3.64 2.28
CA ILE A 158 -13.65 -3.02 2.49
C ILE A 158 -12.69 -3.40 1.35
N TYR A 159 -12.60 -4.69 1.00
CA TYR A 159 -11.74 -5.12 -0.09
C TYR A 159 -12.24 -4.67 -1.46
N LYS A 160 -13.56 -4.70 -1.71
CA LYS A 160 -14.16 -4.23 -2.97
C LYS A 160 -13.93 -2.73 -3.20
N ASN A 161 -13.98 -1.95 -2.12
CA ASN A 161 -13.81 -0.51 -2.18
C ASN A 161 -12.34 -0.09 -2.07
N ALA A 162 -11.37 -0.98 -1.86
CA ALA A 162 -9.96 -0.57 -1.91
C ALA A 162 -9.54 -0.20 -3.34
N VAL A 163 -8.58 0.74 -3.48
CA VAL A 163 -7.95 1.05 -4.78
C VAL A 163 -7.32 -0.20 -5.40
N SER A 164 -6.72 -1.02 -4.55
CA SER A 164 -6.18 -2.32 -4.90
C SER A 164 -5.96 -3.15 -3.65
N THR A 165 -5.92 -4.48 -3.83
CA THR A 165 -5.52 -5.42 -2.79
C THR A 165 -4.07 -5.83 -3.00
N ILE A 166 -3.23 -5.56 -2.01
CA ILE A 166 -1.84 -5.98 -1.96
C ILE A 166 -1.78 -7.34 -1.28
N ILE A 167 -1.27 -8.35 -1.98
CA ILE A 167 -1.04 -9.67 -1.41
C ILE A 167 0.41 -9.76 -0.95
N TRP A 168 0.63 -9.91 0.36
CA TRP A 168 1.95 -10.14 0.92
C TRP A 168 2.19 -11.62 1.10
N LEU A 169 3.12 -12.16 0.31
CA LEU A 169 3.49 -13.57 0.32
C LEU A 169 4.71 -13.85 1.23
N GLY A 170 5.26 -12.85 1.92
CA GLY A 170 6.54 -12.97 2.63
C GLY A 170 7.73 -12.48 1.81
N GLU A 171 8.90 -12.44 2.45
CA GLU A 171 10.15 -11.93 1.88
C GLU A 171 10.64 -12.72 0.66
N GLU A 172 11.45 -12.05 -0.17
CA GLU A 172 12.08 -12.68 -1.34
C GLU A 172 13.07 -13.76 -0.88
N THR A 173 12.82 -15.01 -1.31
CA THR A 173 13.77 -16.13 -1.17
C THR A 173 14.62 -16.23 -2.43
N ALA A 174 15.75 -16.96 -2.36
CA ALA A 174 16.62 -17.20 -3.52
C ALA A 174 15.89 -17.79 -4.74
N HIS A 175 14.77 -18.47 -4.52
CA HIS A 175 13.95 -19.09 -5.56
C HIS A 175 12.73 -18.26 -5.97
N THR A 176 12.37 -17.20 -5.22
CA THR A 176 11.15 -16.41 -5.48
C THR A 176 11.13 -15.82 -6.89
N ARG A 177 12.26 -15.25 -7.34
CA ARG A 177 12.37 -14.70 -8.70
C ARG A 177 12.20 -15.75 -9.78
N GLN A 178 12.84 -16.90 -9.61
CA GLN A 178 12.76 -18.02 -10.56
C GLN A 178 11.34 -18.60 -10.64
N ALA A 179 10.62 -18.62 -9.52
CA ALA A 179 9.23 -19.06 -9.46
C ALA A 179 8.29 -18.06 -10.15
N LEU A 180 8.47 -16.75 -9.93
CA LEU A 180 7.69 -15.71 -10.62
C LEU A 180 7.94 -15.71 -12.14
N ASP A 181 9.19 -15.84 -12.58
CA ASP A 181 9.52 -15.96 -14.01
C ASP A 181 8.86 -17.22 -14.62
N ALA A 182 8.85 -18.32 -13.88
CA ALA A 182 8.17 -19.54 -14.31
C ALA A 182 6.64 -19.39 -14.38
N ILE A 183 6.01 -18.63 -13.47
CA ILE A 183 4.59 -18.27 -13.55
C ILE A 183 4.32 -17.49 -14.83
N GLN A 184 5.11 -16.44 -15.10
CA GLN A 184 4.92 -15.59 -16.27
C GLN A 184 5.00 -16.42 -17.56
N ILE A 185 6.03 -17.26 -17.70
CA ILE A 185 6.20 -18.15 -18.85
C ILE A 185 5.05 -19.15 -18.98
N ALA A 186 4.57 -19.72 -17.87
CA ALA A 186 3.48 -20.69 -17.88
C ALA A 186 2.11 -20.07 -18.17
N ALA A 187 1.86 -18.85 -17.70
CA ALA A 187 0.67 -18.06 -18.00
C ALA A 187 0.63 -17.68 -19.49
N ASP A 188 1.79 -17.32 -20.07
CA ASP A 188 1.89 -16.90 -21.46
C ASP A 188 1.81 -18.06 -22.47
N ARG A 189 2.15 -19.30 -22.07
CA ARG A 189 2.24 -20.43 -23.02
C ARG A 189 1.23 -21.57 -22.86
N TYR A 190 0.80 -21.94 -21.65
CA TYR A 190 0.18 -23.28 -21.50
C TYR A 190 -0.96 -23.44 -20.49
N GLY A 191 -1.42 -22.42 -19.77
CA GLY A 191 -2.41 -22.67 -18.72
C GLY A 191 -1.83 -23.58 -17.63
N PHE A 192 -0.91 -23.00 -16.85
CA PHE A 192 -0.55 -23.40 -15.49
C PHE A 192 -0.28 -24.90 -15.19
N GLN A 193 0.84 -25.43 -15.69
CA GLN A 193 1.45 -26.68 -15.22
C GLN A 193 2.98 -26.50 -15.12
N SER A 194 3.49 -25.91 -14.03
CA SER A 194 4.93 -25.84 -13.77
C SER A 194 5.25 -26.21 -12.32
N THR A 195 6.13 -27.20 -12.14
CA THR A 195 6.59 -27.69 -10.83
C THR A 195 7.34 -26.63 -10.03
N LYS A 196 7.88 -25.60 -10.69
CA LYS A 196 8.61 -24.49 -10.05
C LYS A 196 7.70 -23.50 -9.31
N VAL A 197 6.41 -23.49 -9.60
CA VAL A 197 5.44 -22.62 -8.94
C VAL A 197 4.93 -23.20 -7.62
N ARG A 198 5.20 -24.49 -7.38
CA ARG A 198 4.72 -25.20 -6.19
C ARG A 198 5.10 -24.51 -4.88
N GLU A 199 6.32 -23.96 -4.79
CA GLU A 199 6.77 -23.21 -3.60
C GLU A 199 5.92 -21.96 -3.33
N ILE A 200 5.42 -21.28 -4.37
CA ILE A 200 4.52 -20.14 -4.19
C ILE A 200 3.15 -20.61 -3.70
N TYR A 201 2.63 -21.72 -4.24
CA TYR A 201 1.36 -22.30 -3.78
C TYR A 201 1.42 -22.91 -2.38
N ASP A 202 2.58 -23.35 -1.94
CA ASP A 202 2.80 -23.86 -0.59
C ASP A 202 2.87 -22.72 0.45
N ARG A 203 2.88 -21.44 0.02
CA ARG A 203 2.82 -20.31 0.95
C ARG A 203 1.46 -20.28 1.67
N PRO A 204 1.44 -19.99 2.98
CA PRO A 204 0.22 -20.06 3.80
C PRO A 204 -0.98 -19.26 3.25
N TRP A 205 -0.72 -18.25 2.42
CA TRP A 205 -1.76 -17.42 1.82
C TRP A 205 -2.63 -18.20 0.82
N PHE A 206 -2.04 -19.06 -0.02
CA PHE A 206 -2.77 -19.80 -1.06
C PHE A 206 -3.59 -20.97 -0.52
N THR A 207 -3.28 -21.45 0.68
CA THR A 207 -4.03 -22.52 1.36
C THR A 207 -5.16 -21.99 2.24
N ARG A 208 -5.35 -20.66 2.30
CA ARG A 208 -6.37 -20.04 3.14
C ARG A 208 -7.67 -19.86 2.36
N VAL A 209 -8.76 -20.33 2.94
CA VAL A 209 -10.12 -19.97 2.52
C VAL A 209 -10.56 -18.80 3.39
N TRP A 210 -11.00 -17.71 2.76
CA TRP A 210 -11.82 -16.71 3.43
C TRP A 210 -13.19 -17.35 3.61
N VAL A 211 -13.57 -17.69 4.84
CA VAL A 211 -14.94 -18.09 5.18
C VAL A 211 -15.71 -16.85 5.59
#